data_AF-A0A8I0PAD2-F1
#
_entry.id   AF-A0A8I0PAD2-F1
#
_cell.length_a   1.000
_cell.length_b   1.000
_cell.length_c   1.000
_cell.angle_alpha   90.00
_cell.angle_beta   90.00
_cell.angle_gamma   90.00
#
_symmetry.space_group_name_H-M   'P 1'
#
loop_
_entity.id
_entity.type
_entity.pdbx_description
1 polymer ?
#
loop_
_entity_poly.entity_id
_entity_poly.type
_entity_poly.pdbx_seq_one_letter_code
_entity_poly.pdbx_strand_id
1 'polypeptide(L)' 'MSLDLVAEFQADIAVDEGRYRHPVRSLRLGEDLTPGDVPPFDN' A
#
# COMPACT_ATOMS: atom_id res chain seq x y z
N MET A 1 -19.31 -1.76 -2.32
CA MET A 1 -17.84 -1.83 -2.39
C MET A 1 -17.36 -0.39 -2.29
N SER A 2 -17.04 0.09 -1.09
CA SER A 2 -16.43 1.42 -0.95
C SER A 2 -15.03 1.36 -1.58
N LEU A 3 -14.63 2.43 -2.28
CA LEU A 3 -13.36 2.52 -3.00
C LEU A 3 -12.17 2.82 -2.06
N ASP A 4 -12.39 2.74 -0.75
CA ASP A 4 -11.55 3.35 0.28
C ASP A 4 -10.85 2.30 1.16
N LEU A 5 -10.57 1.11 0.64
CA LEU A 5 -9.90 0.04 1.40
C LEU A 5 -8.39 0.27 1.46
N VAL A 6 -7.83 0.30 2.67
CA VAL A 6 -6.39 0.32 2.93
C VAL A 6 -5.91 -1.10 3.26
N ALA A 7 -4.74 -1.48 2.73
CA ALA A 7 -4.11 -2.76 3.05
C ALA A 7 -2.64 -2.57 3.38
N GLU A 8 -2.19 -3.30 4.39
CA GLU A 8 -0.77 -3.44 4.72
C GLU A 8 -0.18 -4.57 3.88
N PHE A 9 0.98 -4.34 3.28
CA PHE A 9 1.69 -5.36 2.51
C PHE A 9 3.19 -5.29 2.74
N GLN A 10 3.85 -6.42 2.49
CA GLN A 10 5.30 -6.54 2.48
C GLN A 10 5.80 -6.58 1.04
N ALA A 11 6.83 -5.81 0.73
CA ALA A 11 7.53 -5.82 -0.55
C ALA A 11 9.04 -5.75 -0.32
N ASP A 12 9.83 -6.12 -1.33
CA ASP A 12 11.23 -5.69 -1.36
C ASP A 12 11.33 -4.21 -1.78
N ILE A 13 12.47 -3.58 -1.46
CA ILE A 13 12.65 -2.13 -1.57
C ILE A 13 12.70 -1.60 -3.02
N ALA A 14 12.53 -2.44 -4.04
CA ALA A 14 12.65 -1.99 -5.43
C ALA A 14 11.33 -1.36 -5.92
N VAL A 15 11.23 -0.05 -5.74
CA VAL A 15 10.18 0.81 -6.28
C VAL A 15 10.69 1.56 -7.51
N ASP A 16 9.90 1.61 -8.57
CA ASP A 16 10.19 2.31 -9.82
C ASP A 16 8.91 2.97 -10.34
N GLU A 17 8.93 4.28 -10.53
CA GLU A 17 7.75 5.09 -10.89
C GLU A 17 6.52 4.83 -9.99
N GLY A 18 6.74 4.63 -8.68
CA GLY A 18 5.67 4.34 -7.72
C GLY A 18 5.11 2.91 -7.81
N ARG A 19 5.77 2.00 -8.55
CA ARG A 19 5.41 0.59 -8.66
C ARG A 19 6.47 -0.30 -8.05
N TYR A 20 6.04 -1.26 -7.23
CA TYR A 20 6.92 -2.34 -6.78
C TYR A 20 7.27 -3.26 -7.95
N ARG A 21 8.56 -3.49 -8.16
CA ARG A 21 9.06 -4.34 -9.27
C ARG A 21 8.99 -5.83 -8.97
N HIS A 22 8.75 -6.20 -7.72
CA HIS A 22 8.68 -7.57 -7.25
C HIS A 22 7.32 -7.88 -6.60
N PRO A 23 6.98 -9.18 -6.46
CA PRO A 23 5.72 -9.57 -5.83
C PRO A 23 5.59 -9.00 -4.42
N VAL A 24 4.42 -8.43 -4.14
CA VAL A 24 4.04 -7.99 -2.80
C VAL A 24 3.20 -9.06 -2.11
N ARG A 25 3.27 -9.11 -0.78
CA ARG A 25 2.44 -9.99 0.04
C ARG A 25 1.51 -9.15 0.92
N SER A 26 0.20 -9.29 0.75
CA SER A 26 -0.78 -8.69 1.66
C SER A 26 -0.65 -9.29 3.07
N LEU A 27 -0.65 -8.44 4.08
CA LEU A 27 -0.56 -8.82 5.49
C LEU A 27 -1.91 -8.69 6.19
N ARG A 28 -2.55 -7.51 6.09
CA ARG A 28 -3.87 -7.26 6.68
C ARG A 28 -4.65 -6.17 5.94
N LEU A 29 -5.96 -6.14 6.15
CA LEU A 29 -6.78 -4.96 5.85
C LEU A 29 -6.69 -3.96 7.00
N GLY A 30 -6.53 -2.68 6.67
CA GLY A 30 -6.61 -1.57 7.59
C GLY A 30 -8.06 -1.09 7.70
N GLU A 31 -8.91 -1.88 8.35
CA GLU A 31 -10.33 -1.54 8.54
C GLU A 31 -10.54 -0.27 9.39
N ASP A 32 -9.49 0.11 10.13
CA ASP A 32 -9.36 1.30 10.96
C ASP A 32 -8.72 2.50 10.25
N LEU A 33 -8.35 2.35 8.97
CA LEU A 33 -7.62 3.35 8.20
C LEU A 33 -8.41 3.84 7.00
N THR A 34 -8.20 5.11 6.66
CA THR A 34 -8.66 5.73 5.41
C THR A 34 -7.47 6.03 4.50
N PRO A 35 -7.68 6.22 3.18
CA PRO A 35 -6.60 6.60 2.27
C PRO A 35 -5.86 7.88 2.69
N GLY A 36 -6.51 8.80 3.42
CA GLY A 36 -5.89 10.02 3.93
C GLY A 36 -4.92 9.81 5.09
N ASP A 37 -4.98 8.65 5.76
CA ASP A 37 -4.07 8.29 6.86
C ASP A 37 -2.76 7.69 6.36
N VAL A 38 -2.68 7.32 5.08
CA VAL A 38 -1.48 6.76 4.45
C VAL A 38 -0.67 7.90 3.81
N PRO A 39 0.60 8.12 4.22
CA PRO A 39 1.42 9.13 3.57
C PRO A 39 1.62 8.79 2.09
N PRO A 40 1.65 9.79 1.19
CA PRO A 40 1.99 9.54 -0.21
C PRO A 40 3.41 8.96 -0.31
N PHE A 41 3.65 8.17 -1.34
CA PHE A 41 5.02 7.73 -1.66
C PHE A 41 5.89 8.97 -1.92
N ASP A 42 7.01 9.10 -1.19
CA ASP A 42 8.04 10.10 -1.50
C ASP A 42 8.65 9.80 -2.87
N ASN A 43 8.90 10.86 -3.64
CA ASN A 43 9.43 10.83 -5.00
C ASN A 43 10.95 11.00 -5.00
#